data_AF-A0A285U9V1-F1
#
_entry.id   AF-A0A285U9V1-F1
#
_cell.length_a   1.000
_cell.length_b   1.000
_cell.length_c   1.000
_cell.angle_alpha   90.00
_cell.angle_beta   90.00
_cell.angle_gamma   90.00
#
_symmetry.space_group_name_H-M   'P 1'
#
loop_
_entity.id
_entity.type
_entity.pdbx_description
1 polymer ?
#
loop_
_entity_poly.entity_id
_entity_poly.type
_entity_poly.pdbx_seq_one_letter_code
_entity_poly.pdbx_strand_id
1 'polypeptide(L)'
;MEHDKRLKNIRLGLTGNGTIPIAVDTGINMGSYSLASWAAEKFNHNFDYYDRAIDAVYNSSHVGGSSYHHLLDGQHSILGAFNAVKDVKADDSFVTEFLQAGEHLLRDTASISGINPFFSLSSEQFNNLASMVQPLGISKPFLADALTINAPELLGGVIALLSTIILGKKADLTLISKLSGAYVVSALVSANPLLATIAGGGLAYSLFKSENKKEALITAGKGAIVSGGSLLIGGLVGGPVWLGCIVAVTAAISLNYVIENPSKTISRMSDLIKPTSKILRKVSLSLD
;
A
#
# COMPACT_ATOMS: atom_id res chain seq x y z
N MET A 1 11.22 -0.01 28.88
CA MET A 1 10.03 0.21 28.03
C MET A 1 10.32 1.08 26.80
N GLU A 2 10.77 2.33 26.94
CA GLU A 2 11.12 3.17 25.77
C GLU A 2 12.41 2.71 25.06
N HIS A 3 13.40 2.27 25.84
CA HIS A 3 14.64 1.66 25.35
C HIS A 3 14.38 0.37 24.55
N ASP A 4 13.48 -0.49 25.03
CA ASP A 4 13.14 -1.76 24.35
C ASP A 4 12.37 -1.52 23.05
N LYS A 5 11.52 -0.49 23.01
CA LYS A 5 10.82 -0.04 21.81
C LYS A 5 11.81 0.50 20.77
N ARG A 6 12.81 1.25 21.22
CA ARG A 6 13.88 1.79 20.37
C ARG A 6 14.80 0.70 19.83
N LEU A 7 15.17 -0.28 20.66
CA LEU A 7 15.92 -1.46 20.23
C LEU A 7 15.12 -2.35 19.27
N LYS A 8 13.81 -2.49 19.50
CA LYS A 8 12.91 -3.18 18.57
C LYS A 8 12.87 -2.45 17.23
N ASN A 9 12.77 -1.12 17.23
CA ASN A 9 12.77 -0.32 16.00
C ASN A 9 14.11 -0.38 15.25
N ILE A 10 15.24 -0.39 15.97
CA ILE A 10 16.57 -0.57 15.37
C ILE A 10 16.71 -1.98 14.77
N ARG A 11 16.25 -3.03 15.48
CA ARG A 11 16.25 -4.41 14.98
C ARG A 11 15.33 -4.61 13.77
N LEU A 12 14.23 -3.87 13.70
CA LEU A 12 13.29 -3.86 12.58
C LEU A 12 13.74 -2.95 11.43
N GLY A 13 14.87 -2.25 11.54
CA GLY A 13 15.37 -1.35 10.51
C GLY A 13 14.56 -0.06 10.34
N LEU A 14 13.71 0.30 11.31
CA LEU A 14 12.82 1.47 11.31
C LEU A 14 13.52 2.79 11.69
N THR A 15 14.83 2.75 11.94
CA THR A 15 15.64 3.96 12.19
C THR A 15 16.67 4.09 11.07
N GLY A 16 16.40 4.98 10.11
CA GLY A 16 17.28 5.24 8.96
C GLY A 16 18.63 5.86 9.34
N ASN A 17 19.68 5.49 8.61
CA ASN A 17 21.08 5.94 8.76
C ASN A 17 21.32 7.41 8.32
N GLY A 18 20.41 8.34 8.64
CA GLY A 18 20.62 9.77 8.36
C GLY A 18 20.50 10.21 6.89
N THR A 19 20.28 9.30 5.94
CA THR A 19 19.68 9.61 4.64
C THR A 19 18.17 9.77 4.87
N ILE A 20 17.61 10.94 4.56
CA ILE A 20 16.17 11.20 4.67
C ILE A 20 15.45 10.09 3.89
N PRO A 21 14.79 9.13 4.54
CA PRO A 21 14.00 8.14 3.81
C PRO A 21 12.94 8.93 3.05
N ILE A 22 12.60 8.50 1.84
CA ILE A 22 11.38 8.98 1.17
C ILE A 22 10.29 8.90 2.24
N ALA A 23 9.67 10.04 2.56
CA ALA A 23 8.91 10.32 3.79
C ALA A 23 7.61 9.50 3.93
N VAL A 24 7.73 8.19 3.87
CA VAL A 24 6.67 7.19 3.74
C VAL A 24 6.72 6.22 4.92
N ASP A 25 7.86 6.13 5.61
CA ASP A 25 8.12 5.07 6.58
C ASP A 25 7.43 5.24 7.96
N THR A 26 6.86 6.40 8.29
CA THR A 26 6.45 6.66 9.69
C THR A 26 5.08 7.31 9.93
N GLY A 27 4.40 7.87 8.92
CA GLY A 27 3.16 8.65 9.15
C GLY A 27 1.90 8.14 8.46
N ILE A 28 2.00 7.65 7.23
CA ILE A 28 0.82 7.38 6.37
C ILE A 28 0.31 5.93 6.52
N ASN A 29 1.11 5.04 7.11
CA ASN A 29 0.79 3.62 7.27
C ASN A 29 0.04 3.25 8.57
N MET A 30 -0.33 4.22 9.41
CA MET A 30 -1.01 3.93 10.69
C MET A 30 -2.36 3.20 10.50
N GLY A 31 -3.09 3.49 9.41
CA GLY A 31 -4.36 2.82 9.10
C GLY A 31 -4.21 1.42 8.49
N SER A 32 -3.20 1.22 7.64
CA SER A 32 -2.93 -0.07 7.00
C SER A 32 -2.54 -1.12 8.05
N TYR A 33 -1.63 -0.76 8.96
CA TYR A 33 -1.18 -1.68 10.01
C TYR A 33 -2.31 -2.14 10.93
N SER A 34 -3.24 -1.25 11.31
CA SER A 34 -4.39 -1.63 12.15
C SER A 34 -5.32 -2.62 11.44
N LEU A 35 -5.59 -2.40 10.14
CA LEU A 35 -6.42 -3.32 9.37
C LEU A 35 -5.71 -4.67 9.12
N ALA A 36 -4.42 -4.64 8.79
CA ALA A 36 -3.60 -5.85 8.67
C ALA A 36 -3.53 -6.64 9.98
N SER A 37 -3.35 -5.94 11.12
CA SER A 37 -3.33 -6.58 12.44
C SER A 37 -4.67 -7.22 12.78
N TRP A 38 -5.78 -6.53 12.50
CA TRP A 38 -7.12 -7.08 12.70
C TRP A 38 -7.35 -8.31 11.80
N ALA A 39 -6.95 -8.25 10.53
CA ALA A 39 -7.07 -9.37 9.61
C ALA A 39 -6.26 -10.58 10.10
N ALA A 40 -5.01 -10.36 10.53
CA ALA A 40 -4.16 -11.40 11.05
C ALA A 40 -4.77 -12.06 12.30
N GLU A 41 -5.29 -11.25 13.23
CA GLU A 41 -5.96 -11.73 14.44
C GLU A 41 -7.24 -12.55 14.15
N LYS A 42 -7.91 -12.33 13.02
CA LYS A 42 -9.16 -13.04 12.70
C LYS A 42 -8.97 -14.23 11.77
N PHE A 43 -8.01 -14.16 10.85
CA PHE A 43 -7.94 -15.10 9.74
C PHE A 43 -6.58 -15.80 9.59
N ASN A 44 -5.50 -15.30 10.21
CA ASN A 44 -4.17 -15.88 10.09
C ASN A 44 -3.78 -16.67 11.35
N HIS A 45 -4.29 -17.90 11.46
CA HIS A 45 -3.93 -18.85 12.52
C HIS A 45 -3.73 -20.25 11.93
N ASN A 46 -2.95 -21.08 12.61
CA ASN A 46 -2.79 -22.50 12.25
C ASN A 46 -3.92 -23.33 12.85
N PHE A 47 -4.71 -23.95 11.98
CA PHE A 47 -5.90 -24.72 12.34
C PHE A 47 -5.65 -26.23 12.28
N ASP A 48 -4.74 -26.71 11.42
CA ASP A 48 -4.61 -28.15 11.17
C ASP A 48 -3.18 -28.67 10.90
N TYR A 49 -3.10 -29.90 10.38
CA TYR A 49 -1.84 -30.59 10.07
C TYR A 49 -1.17 -30.06 8.81
N TYR A 50 -1.92 -29.54 7.85
CA TYR A 50 -1.39 -28.95 6.63
C TYR A 50 -0.74 -27.61 6.92
N ASP A 51 -1.37 -26.80 7.78
CA ASP A 51 -0.79 -25.54 8.25
C ASP A 51 0.58 -25.77 8.90
N ARG A 52 0.67 -26.78 9.78
CA ARG A 52 1.95 -27.16 10.40
C ARG A 52 2.99 -27.65 9.41
N ALA A 53 2.57 -28.28 8.30
CA ALA A 53 3.46 -28.79 7.27
C ALA A 53 4.02 -27.65 6.40
N ILE A 54 3.17 -26.68 6.05
CA ILE A 54 3.57 -25.47 5.32
C ILE A 54 4.48 -24.59 6.20
N ASP A 55 4.19 -24.47 7.50
CA ASP A 55 5.04 -23.68 8.42
C ASP A 55 6.25 -24.46 8.95
N ALA A 56 6.51 -25.69 8.53
CA ALA A 56 7.48 -26.58 9.18
C ALA A 56 8.90 -25.99 9.20
N VAL A 57 9.31 -25.33 8.12
CA VAL A 57 10.62 -24.66 8.03
C VAL A 57 10.67 -23.46 8.97
N TYR A 58 9.62 -22.63 9.03
CA TYR A 58 9.57 -21.52 9.97
C TYR A 58 9.56 -21.99 11.42
N ASN A 59 8.73 -22.97 11.76
CA ASN A 59 8.60 -23.53 13.11
C ASN A 59 9.92 -24.12 13.64
N SER A 60 10.74 -24.70 12.75
CA SER A 60 12.03 -25.29 13.13
C SER A 60 13.18 -24.27 13.15
N SER A 61 13.26 -23.40 12.14
CA SER A 61 14.42 -22.51 11.94
C SER A 61 14.22 -21.08 12.44
N HIS A 62 12.96 -20.65 12.57
CA HIS A 62 12.56 -19.26 12.80
C HIS A 62 13.14 -18.27 11.76
N VAL A 63 13.41 -18.74 10.55
CA VAL A 63 14.00 -17.94 9.46
C VAL A 63 13.17 -16.69 9.20
N GLY A 64 13.84 -15.53 9.11
CA GLY A 64 13.17 -14.25 8.85
C GLY A 64 12.32 -13.69 9.98
N GLY A 65 12.01 -14.47 11.02
CA GLY A 65 11.02 -14.11 12.03
C GLY A 65 9.62 -13.88 11.43
N SER A 66 8.68 -13.41 12.25
CA SER A 66 7.29 -13.19 11.83
C SER A 66 7.15 -12.17 10.70
N SER A 67 8.13 -11.29 10.51
CA SER A 67 8.08 -10.25 9.49
C SER A 67 8.47 -10.70 8.08
N TYR A 68 9.26 -11.78 7.93
CA TYR A 68 9.83 -12.13 6.63
C TYR A 68 9.70 -13.61 6.26
N HIS A 69 9.27 -14.51 7.16
CA HIS A 69 9.27 -15.95 6.89
C HIS A 69 8.48 -16.35 5.63
N HIS A 70 7.30 -15.75 5.37
CA HIS A 70 6.54 -15.98 4.14
C HIS A 70 7.31 -15.70 2.84
N LEU A 71 8.36 -14.87 2.89
CA LEU A 71 9.24 -14.64 1.75
C LEU A 71 10.44 -15.60 1.73
N LEU A 72 10.84 -16.13 2.90
CA LEU A 72 12.18 -16.69 3.12
C LEU A 72 12.27 -18.19 3.35
N ASP A 73 11.22 -18.84 3.84
CA ASP A 73 11.27 -20.27 4.19
C ASP A 73 11.05 -21.22 3.01
N GLY A 74 10.60 -20.70 1.87
CA GLY A 74 10.37 -21.48 0.66
C GLY A 74 9.03 -22.22 0.60
N GLN A 75 8.22 -22.17 1.66
CA GLN A 75 6.98 -22.95 1.76
C GLN A 75 5.72 -22.10 1.50
N HIS A 76 5.77 -20.78 1.61
CA HIS A 76 4.61 -19.88 1.31
C HIS A 76 4.55 -19.39 -0.15
N SER A 77 5.08 -20.17 -1.09
CA SER A 77 4.79 -19.99 -2.53
C SER A 77 3.82 -21.08 -2.99
N ILE A 78 3.13 -20.91 -4.13
CA ILE A 78 2.20 -21.92 -4.67
C ILE A 78 2.90 -23.27 -4.81
N LEU A 79 4.11 -23.29 -5.35
CA LEU A 79 4.89 -24.52 -5.50
C LEU A 79 5.43 -25.02 -4.15
N GLY A 80 5.86 -24.12 -3.26
CA GLY A 80 6.32 -24.43 -1.92
C GLY A 80 5.25 -25.11 -1.08
N ALA A 81 4.08 -24.49 -0.98
CA ALA A 81 2.96 -24.95 -0.19
C ALA A 81 2.43 -26.26 -0.74
N PHE A 82 2.28 -26.36 -2.07
CA PHE A 82 1.86 -27.61 -2.70
C PHE A 82 2.83 -28.75 -2.44
N ASN A 83 4.14 -28.50 -2.40
CA ASN A 83 5.10 -29.53 -2.04
C ASN A 83 5.08 -29.86 -0.54
N ALA A 84 4.78 -28.89 0.31
CA ALA A 84 4.75 -29.06 1.76
C ALA A 84 3.53 -29.88 2.23
N VAL A 85 2.39 -29.75 1.55
CA VAL A 85 1.16 -30.48 1.90
C VAL A 85 1.11 -31.92 1.36
N LYS A 86 2.05 -32.29 0.48
CA LYS A 86 2.08 -33.64 -0.09
C LYS A 86 2.26 -34.69 0.98
N ASP A 87 1.45 -35.73 0.89
CA ASP A 87 1.51 -36.91 1.76
C ASP A 87 1.37 -36.56 3.26
N VAL A 88 0.77 -35.41 3.60
CA VAL A 88 0.47 -35.04 4.99
C VAL A 88 -0.46 -36.08 5.63
N LYS A 89 -1.41 -36.63 4.88
CA LYS A 89 -2.11 -37.86 5.24
C LYS A 89 -2.04 -38.88 4.10
N ALA A 90 -1.96 -40.15 4.49
CA ALA A 90 -1.80 -41.27 3.56
C ALA A 90 -3.02 -41.51 2.65
N ASP A 91 -4.18 -41.00 3.01
CA ASP A 91 -5.45 -41.13 2.28
C ASP A 91 -5.88 -39.84 1.56
N ASP A 92 -5.02 -38.82 1.54
CA ASP A 92 -5.35 -37.56 0.86
C ASP A 92 -5.40 -37.74 -0.65
N SER A 93 -6.40 -37.09 -1.25
CA SER A 93 -6.43 -36.93 -2.69
C SER A 93 -5.64 -35.70 -3.09
N PHE A 94 -5.13 -35.69 -4.33
CA PHE A 94 -4.51 -34.50 -4.92
C PHE A 94 -5.38 -33.23 -4.80
N VAL A 95 -6.71 -33.37 -4.93
CA VAL A 95 -7.65 -32.24 -4.80
C VAL A 95 -7.68 -31.71 -3.37
N THR A 96 -7.60 -32.60 -2.37
CA THR A 96 -7.53 -32.23 -0.95
C THR A 96 -6.26 -31.41 -0.70
N GLU A 97 -5.10 -31.93 -1.10
CA GLU A 97 -3.81 -31.24 -0.95
C GLU A 97 -3.82 -29.86 -1.61
N PHE A 98 -4.33 -29.78 -2.86
CA PHE A 98 -4.42 -28.52 -3.59
C PHE A 98 -5.32 -27.49 -2.88
N LEU A 99 -6.48 -27.90 -2.39
CA LEU A 99 -7.40 -27.01 -1.69
C LEU A 99 -6.81 -26.54 -0.35
N GLN A 100 -6.13 -27.42 0.38
CA GLN A 100 -5.51 -27.09 1.67
C GLN A 100 -4.34 -26.11 1.49
N ALA A 101 -3.47 -26.35 0.49
CA ALA A 101 -2.43 -25.39 0.14
C ALA A 101 -3.02 -24.04 -0.29
N GLY A 102 -4.06 -24.05 -1.12
CA GLY A 102 -4.74 -22.83 -1.57
C GLY A 102 -5.39 -22.05 -0.42
N GLU A 103 -6.06 -22.73 0.50
CA GLU A 103 -6.68 -22.13 1.69
C GLU A 103 -5.61 -21.50 2.60
N HIS A 104 -4.51 -22.20 2.84
CA HIS A 104 -3.41 -21.68 3.65
C HIS A 104 -2.81 -20.41 3.03
N LEU A 105 -2.43 -20.45 1.75
CA LEU A 105 -1.89 -19.28 1.05
C LEU A 105 -2.88 -18.09 1.05
N LEU A 106 -4.19 -18.36 0.99
CA LEU A 106 -5.21 -17.32 1.10
C LEU A 106 -5.25 -16.73 2.52
N ARG A 107 -5.11 -17.54 3.57
CA ARG A 107 -4.99 -17.05 4.95
C ARG A 107 -3.71 -16.25 5.18
N ASP A 108 -2.61 -16.59 4.53
CA ASP A 108 -1.36 -15.84 4.62
C ASP A 108 -1.49 -14.42 4.05
N THR A 109 -2.43 -14.18 3.13
CA THR A 109 -2.77 -12.80 2.72
C THR A 109 -3.34 -11.99 3.88
N ALA A 110 -3.94 -12.61 4.89
CA ALA A 110 -4.41 -11.91 6.09
C ALA A 110 -3.29 -11.62 7.09
N SER A 111 -2.07 -12.12 6.88
CA SER A 111 -0.93 -11.80 7.73
C SER A 111 -0.50 -10.33 7.62
N ILE A 112 0.21 -9.84 8.64
CA ILE A 112 0.76 -8.47 8.62
C ILE A 112 1.87 -8.34 7.57
N SER A 113 2.75 -9.35 7.46
CA SER A 113 3.85 -9.38 6.50
C SER A 113 3.40 -9.61 5.05
N GLY A 114 2.15 -10.04 4.86
CA GLY A 114 1.64 -10.48 3.56
C GLY A 114 2.34 -11.74 3.06
N ILE A 115 2.04 -12.11 1.82
CA ILE A 115 2.59 -13.27 1.14
C ILE A 115 3.04 -12.95 -0.28
N ASN A 116 4.05 -13.66 -0.77
CA ASN A 116 4.36 -13.76 -2.19
C ASN A 116 4.08 -15.18 -2.69
N PRO A 117 2.92 -15.43 -3.32
CA PRO A 117 2.57 -16.78 -3.74
C PRO A 117 3.36 -17.25 -4.97
N PHE A 118 4.14 -16.39 -5.62
CA PHE A 118 4.79 -16.71 -6.88
C PHE A 118 6.21 -17.25 -6.70
N PHE A 119 6.94 -16.73 -5.71
CA PHE A 119 8.32 -17.14 -5.45
C PHE A 119 8.73 -16.91 -4.01
N SER A 120 9.81 -17.56 -3.61
CA SER A 120 10.49 -17.34 -2.34
C SER A 120 11.95 -16.97 -2.60
N LEU A 121 12.57 -16.29 -1.64
CA LEU A 121 13.98 -15.87 -1.69
C LEU A 121 14.72 -16.52 -0.53
N SER A 122 15.98 -16.91 -0.70
CA SER A 122 16.81 -17.21 0.46
C SER A 122 17.07 -15.94 1.27
N SER A 123 17.44 -16.11 2.54
CA SER A 123 17.84 -14.98 3.40
C SER A 123 18.98 -14.17 2.78
N GLU A 124 19.92 -14.83 2.13
CA GLU A 124 21.03 -14.19 1.43
C GLU A 124 20.55 -13.39 0.22
N GLN A 125 19.69 -13.98 -0.63
CA GLN A 125 19.12 -13.29 -1.79
C GLN A 125 18.35 -12.03 -1.38
N PHE A 126 17.51 -12.13 -0.35
CA PHE A 126 16.74 -10.99 0.13
C PHE A 126 17.65 -9.92 0.75
N ASN A 127 18.67 -10.30 1.53
CA ASN A 127 19.64 -9.35 2.08
C ASN A 127 20.42 -8.63 0.97
N ASN A 128 20.90 -9.36 -0.04
CA ASN A 128 21.62 -8.79 -1.17
C ASN A 128 20.75 -7.81 -1.95
N LEU A 129 19.49 -8.18 -2.23
CA LEU A 129 18.54 -7.30 -2.90
C LEU A 129 18.27 -6.04 -2.07
N ALA A 130 18.05 -6.18 -0.76
CA ALA A 130 17.87 -5.05 0.15
C ALA A 130 19.08 -4.11 0.13
N SER A 131 20.30 -4.64 0.17
CA SER A 131 21.53 -3.85 0.09
C SER A 131 21.70 -3.13 -1.27
N MET A 132 21.22 -3.71 -2.37
CA MET A 132 21.26 -3.06 -3.69
C MET A 132 20.30 -1.87 -3.79
N VAL A 133 19.12 -1.94 -3.16
CA VAL A 133 18.10 -0.88 -3.25
C VAL A 133 18.20 0.15 -2.13
N GLN A 134 18.91 -0.16 -1.04
CA GLN A 134 19.11 0.75 0.09
C GLN A 134 19.71 2.12 -0.31
N PRO A 135 20.71 2.21 -1.22
CA PRO A 135 21.23 3.49 -1.70
C PRO A 135 20.19 4.36 -2.43
N LEU A 136 19.10 3.76 -2.93
CA LEU A 136 17.97 4.45 -3.56
C LEU A 136 16.96 4.97 -2.53
N GLY A 137 17.22 4.78 -1.23
CA GLY A 137 16.31 5.17 -0.14
C GLY A 137 15.20 4.15 0.13
N ILE A 138 15.27 2.96 -0.46
CA ILE A 138 14.30 1.87 -0.23
C ILE A 138 14.75 1.06 0.99
N SER A 139 13.98 1.11 2.07
CA SER A 139 14.26 0.34 3.28
C SER A 139 13.99 -1.15 3.06
N LYS A 140 14.64 -2.01 3.84
CA LYS A 140 14.39 -3.46 3.79
C LYS A 140 12.93 -3.83 4.11
N PRO A 141 12.26 -3.22 5.11
CA PRO A 141 10.82 -3.42 5.32
C PRO A 141 9.98 -2.98 4.12
N PHE A 142 10.23 -1.80 3.55
CA PHE A 142 9.50 -1.35 2.36
C PHE A 142 9.69 -2.29 1.18
N LEU A 143 10.90 -2.83 0.98
CA LEU A 143 11.15 -3.84 -0.04
C LEU A 143 10.37 -5.14 0.24
N ALA A 144 10.24 -5.56 1.50
CA ALA A 144 9.41 -6.71 1.85
C ALA A 144 7.95 -6.48 1.45
N ASP A 145 7.37 -5.35 1.87
CA ASP A 145 6.00 -4.96 1.53
C ASP A 145 5.81 -4.86 0.00
N ALA A 146 6.80 -4.35 -0.73
CA ALA A 146 6.77 -4.29 -2.19
C ALA A 146 6.82 -5.67 -2.89
N LEU A 147 7.26 -6.70 -2.19
CA LEU A 147 7.37 -8.07 -2.69
C LEU A 147 6.24 -8.96 -2.19
N THR A 148 5.44 -8.52 -1.23
CA THR A 148 4.34 -9.29 -0.66
C THR A 148 3.00 -8.59 -0.88
N ILE A 149 1.91 -9.32 -0.62
CA ILE A 149 0.56 -8.76 -0.61
C ILE A 149 -0.11 -9.20 0.69
N ASN A 150 -0.61 -8.23 1.46
CA ASN A 150 -1.46 -8.43 2.62
C ASN A 150 -2.94 -8.05 2.33
N ALA A 151 -3.80 -8.21 3.33
CA ALA A 151 -5.24 -8.00 3.19
C ALA A 151 -5.61 -6.54 2.83
N PRO A 152 -5.09 -5.49 3.50
CA PRO A 152 -5.28 -4.11 3.05
C PRO A 152 -4.88 -3.88 1.59
N GLU A 153 -3.73 -4.42 1.18
CA GLU A 153 -3.21 -4.26 -0.18
C GLU A 153 -4.08 -4.96 -1.21
N LEU A 154 -4.51 -6.18 -0.91
CA LEU A 154 -5.42 -6.95 -1.75
C LEU A 154 -6.77 -6.24 -1.90
N LEU A 155 -7.37 -5.77 -0.81
CA LEU A 155 -8.63 -5.02 -0.83
C LEU A 155 -8.51 -3.72 -1.64
N GLY A 156 -7.44 -2.95 -1.40
CA GLY A 156 -7.16 -1.74 -2.17
C GLY A 156 -6.99 -2.01 -3.65
N GLY A 157 -6.25 -3.07 -4.00
CA GLY A 157 -6.05 -3.52 -5.37
C GLY A 157 -7.35 -3.96 -6.05
N VAL A 158 -8.20 -4.75 -5.38
CA VAL A 158 -9.49 -5.19 -5.92
C VAL A 158 -10.40 -4.00 -6.20
N ILE A 159 -10.51 -3.04 -5.27
CA ILE A 159 -11.32 -1.83 -5.46
C ILE A 159 -10.79 -1.02 -6.66
N ALA A 160 -9.47 -0.86 -6.77
CA ALA A 160 -8.85 -0.16 -7.89
C ALA A 160 -9.08 -0.86 -9.24
N LEU A 161 -8.97 -2.19 -9.27
CA LEU A 161 -9.21 -2.99 -10.46
C LEU A 161 -10.67 -2.85 -10.92
N LEU A 162 -11.63 -3.05 -10.01
CA LEU A 162 -13.06 -2.94 -10.33
C LEU A 162 -13.41 -1.54 -10.82
N SER A 163 -12.88 -0.49 -10.15
CA SER A 163 -13.08 0.89 -10.57
C SER A 163 -12.55 1.11 -11.99
N THR A 164 -11.34 0.63 -12.28
CA THR A 164 -10.72 0.73 -13.61
C THR A 164 -11.53 -0.01 -14.68
N ILE A 165 -12.01 -1.22 -14.39
CA ILE A 165 -12.83 -2.01 -15.33
C ILE A 165 -14.17 -1.31 -15.62
N ILE A 166 -14.87 -0.83 -14.59
CA ILE A 166 -16.17 -0.17 -14.74
C ILE A 166 -16.06 1.08 -15.61
N LEU A 167 -14.98 1.85 -15.44
CA LEU A 167 -14.75 3.09 -16.18
C LEU A 167 -14.16 2.83 -17.57
N GLY A 168 -13.34 1.80 -17.70
CA GLY A 168 -12.86 1.27 -18.98
C GLY A 168 -14.00 0.88 -19.91
N LYS A 169 -15.06 0.25 -19.38
CA LYS A 169 -16.28 -0.08 -20.15
C LYS A 169 -17.00 1.15 -20.71
N LYS A 170 -16.89 2.30 -20.04
CA LYS A 170 -17.46 3.58 -20.52
C LYS A 170 -16.56 4.31 -21.51
N ALA A 171 -15.39 3.73 -21.84
CA ALA A 171 -14.38 4.30 -22.74
C ALA A 171 -13.88 5.70 -22.33
N ASP A 172 -13.97 6.05 -21.05
CA ASP A 172 -13.50 7.35 -20.54
C ASP A 172 -11.99 7.28 -20.22
N LEU A 173 -11.17 7.49 -21.26
CA LEU A 173 -9.72 7.46 -21.15
C LEU A 173 -9.18 8.54 -20.19
N THR A 174 -9.83 9.70 -20.12
CA THR A 174 -9.46 10.79 -19.22
C THR A 174 -9.55 10.32 -17.77
N LEU A 175 -10.65 9.66 -17.42
CA LEU A 175 -10.89 9.22 -16.05
C LEU A 175 -10.01 8.01 -15.68
N ILE A 176 -9.74 7.10 -16.62
CA ILE A 176 -8.74 6.04 -16.43
C ILE A 176 -7.36 6.66 -16.17
N SER A 177 -6.92 7.61 -16.99
CA SER A 177 -5.62 8.28 -16.81
C SER A 177 -5.50 8.91 -15.43
N LYS A 178 -6.56 9.61 -15.00
CA LYS A 178 -6.63 10.27 -13.69
C LYS A 178 -6.56 9.26 -12.55
N LEU A 179 -7.31 8.17 -12.63
CA LEU A 179 -7.26 7.10 -11.62
C LEU A 179 -5.89 6.44 -11.57
N SER A 180 -5.31 6.11 -12.72
CA SER A 180 -3.98 5.51 -12.79
C SER A 180 -2.93 6.41 -12.13
N GLY A 181 -2.96 7.72 -12.39
CA GLY A 181 -2.09 8.66 -11.69
C GLY A 181 -2.30 8.70 -10.18
N ALA A 182 -3.56 8.63 -9.72
CA ALA A 182 -3.88 8.52 -8.30
C ALA A 182 -3.33 7.22 -7.68
N TYR A 183 -3.49 6.09 -8.39
CA TYR A 183 -3.02 4.78 -7.96
C TYR A 183 -1.51 4.65 -7.93
N VAL A 184 -0.77 5.32 -8.82
CA VAL A 184 0.71 5.35 -8.76
C VAL A 184 1.16 5.90 -7.40
N VAL A 185 0.59 7.02 -6.96
CA VAL A 185 0.95 7.63 -5.67
C VAL A 185 0.55 6.73 -4.52
N SER A 186 -0.67 6.18 -4.54
CA SER A 186 -1.14 5.26 -3.51
C SER A 186 -0.28 4.01 -3.43
N ALA A 187 0.12 3.43 -4.55
CA ALA A 187 0.98 2.24 -4.62
C ALA A 187 2.38 2.52 -4.06
N LEU A 188 2.98 3.67 -4.40
CA LEU A 188 4.28 4.06 -3.86
C LEU A 188 4.23 4.30 -2.34
N VAL A 189 3.17 4.94 -1.85
CA VAL A 189 3.02 5.23 -0.42
C VAL A 189 2.73 3.96 0.39
N SER A 190 2.03 2.99 -0.18
CA SER A 190 1.67 1.73 0.50
C SER A 190 2.60 0.57 0.18
N ALA A 191 3.62 0.77 -0.64
CA ALA A 191 4.42 -0.30 -1.23
C ALA A 191 3.57 -1.41 -1.90
N ASN A 192 2.34 -1.13 -2.35
CA ASN A 192 1.40 -2.16 -2.81
C ASN A 192 1.69 -2.61 -4.25
N PRO A 193 2.20 -3.85 -4.48
CA PRO A 193 2.55 -4.30 -5.82
C PRO A 193 1.33 -4.53 -6.71
N LEU A 194 0.20 -4.98 -6.15
CA LEU A 194 -1.04 -5.18 -6.92
C LEU A 194 -1.56 -3.84 -7.45
N LEU A 195 -1.63 -2.82 -6.59
CA LEU A 195 -2.06 -1.50 -7.00
C LEU A 195 -1.09 -0.86 -8.01
N ALA A 196 0.21 -1.09 -7.87
CA ALA A 196 1.22 -0.63 -8.82
C ALA A 196 0.98 -1.22 -10.23
N THR A 197 0.67 -2.51 -10.33
CA THR A 197 0.39 -3.15 -11.63
C THR A 197 -0.88 -2.59 -12.29
N ILE A 198 -1.94 -2.36 -11.51
CA ILE A 198 -3.19 -1.75 -12.01
C ILE A 198 -2.93 -0.32 -12.47
N ALA A 199 -2.17 0.46 -11.69
CA ALA A 199 -1.81 1.83 -12.02
C ALA A 199 -1.02 1.90 -13.33
N GLY A 200 0.04 1.07 -13.46
CA GLY A 200 0.87 1.00 -14.65
C GLY A 200 0.08 0.53 -15.88
N GLY A 201 -0.73 -0.52 -15.74
CA GLY A 201 -1.57 -1.04 -16.83
C GLY A 201 -2.60 -0.02 -17.32
N GLY A 202 -3.30 0.64 -16.40
CA GLY A 202 -4.27 1.68 -16.75
C GLY A 202 -3.62 2.91 -17.40
N LEU A 203 -2.46 3.34 -16.91
CA LEU A 203 -1.72 4.46 -17.49
C LEU A 203 -1.21 4.11 -18.90
N ALA A 204 -0.61 2.93 -19.06
CA ALA A 204 -0.18 2.43 -20.35
C ALA A 204 -1.36 2.39 -21.33
N TYR A 205 -2.48 1.76 -20.92
CA TYR A 205 -3.70 1.69 -21.73
C TYR A 205 -4.20 3.08 -22.16
N SER A 206 -4.28 4.02 -21.22
CA SER A 206 -4.65 5.41 -21.49
C SER A 206 -3.73 6.06 -22.53
N LEU A 207 -2.41 5.92 -22.39
CA LEU A 207 -1.42 6.49 -23.30
C LEU A 207 -1.41 5.84 -24.69
N PHE A 208 -1.68 4.55 -24.77
CA PHE A 208 -1.78 3.83 -26.04
C PHE A 208 -3.05 4.20 -26.82
N LYS A 209 -4.16 4.47 -26.12
CA LYS A 209 -5.45 4.77 -26.75
C LYS A 209 -5.75 6.26 -26.93
N SER A 210 -5.08 7.14 -26.18
CA SER A 210 -5.29 8.58 -26.29
C SER A 210 -4.61 9.14 -27.54
N GLU A 211 -5.33 9.94 -28.32
CA GLU A 211 -4.77 10.72 -29.43
C GLU A 211 -3.71 11.72 -28.93
N ASN A 212 -3.98 12.35 -27.77
CA ASN A 212 -3.07 13.30 -27.13
C ASN A 212 -2.45 12.71 -25.86
N LYS A 213 -1.26 12.11 -26.02
CA LYS A 213 -0.49 11.50 -24.92
C LYS A 213 -0.09 12.49 -23.84
N LYS A 214 0.20 13.74 -24.22
CA LYS A 214 0.58 14.79 -23.26
C LYS A 214 -0.60 15.12 -22.33
N GLU A 215 -1.80 15.24 -22.88
CA GLU A 215 -3.00 15.52 -22.09
C GLU A 215 -3.34 14.35 -21.15
N ALA A 216 -3.17 13.12 -21.61
CA ALA A 216 -3.31 11.94 -20.76
C ALA A 216 -2.33 11.96 -19.57
N LEU A 217 -1.05 12.30 -19.80
CA LEU A 217 -0.06 12.45 -18.73
C LEU A 217 -0.38 13.60 -17.77
N ILE A 218 -0.81 14.75 -18.28
CA ILE A 218 -1.24 15.88 -17.44
C ILE A 218 -2.42 15.45 -16.55
N THR A 219 -3.39 14.74 -17.12
CA THR A 219 -4.56 14.23 -16.40
C THR A 219 -4.18 13.21 -15.34
N ALA A 220 -3.23 12.31 -15.64
CA ALA A 220 -2.65 11.43 -14.63
C ALA A 220 -1.95 12.22 -13.52
N GLY A 221 -1.19 13.26 -13.87
CA GLY A 221 -0.58 14.18 -12.91
C GLY A 221 -1.60 14.85 -11.99
N LYS A 222 -2.75 15.28 -12.51
CA LYS A 222 -3.85 15.80 -11.68
C LYS A 222 -4.34 14.76 -10.67
N GLY A 223 -4.53 13.51 -11.11
CA GLY A 223 -4.89 12.40 -10.24
C GLY A 223 -3.86 12.13 -9.14
N ALA A 224 -2.58 12.17 -9.50
CA ALA A 224 -1.47 12.03 -8.57
C ALA A 224 -1.48 13.12 -7.49
N ILE A 225 -1.69 14.39 -7.88
CA ILE A 225 -1.79 15.51 -6.93
C ILE A 225 -2.98 15.33 -5.98
N VAL A 226 -4.15 14.94 -6.49
CA VAL A 226 -5.34 14.69 -5.67
C VAL A 226 -5.07 13.57 -4.66
N SER A 227 -4.52 12.44 -5.10
CA SER A 227 -4.20 11.30 -4.24
C SER A 227 -3.18 11.67 -3.18
N GLY A 228 -2.02 12.21 -3.59
CA GLY A 228 -0.95 12.62 -2.68
C GLY A 228 -1.40 13.65 -1.66
N GLY A 229 -2.11 14.69 -2.09
CA GLY A 229 -2.67 15.69 -1.18
C GLY A 229 -3.70 15.10 -0.22
N SER A 230 -4.56 14.19 -0.68
CA SER A 230 -5.55 13.52 0.18
C SER A 230 -4.92 12.63 1.24
N LEU A 231 -3.87 11.89 0.88
CA LEU A 231 -3.13 11.01 1.78
C LEU A 231 -2.36 11.83 2.82
N LEU A 232 -1.71 12.92 2.40
CA LEU A 232 -1.04 13.84 3.32
C LEU A 232 -2.03 14.45 4.31
N ILE A 233 -3.14 15.02 3.85
CA ILE A 233 -4.13 15.66 4.73
C ILE A 233 -4.78 14.63 5.66
N GLY A 234 -5.15 13.45 5.14
CA GLY A 234 -5.73 12.37 5.95
C GLY A 234 -4.77 11.84 7.01
N GLY A 235 -3.48 11.71 6.68
CA GLY A 235 -2.44 11.26 7.62
C GLY A 235 -2.08 12.27 8.70
N LEU A 236 -2.35 13.56 8.49
CA LEU A 236 -2.16 14.60 9.52
C LEU A 236 -3.26 14.59 10.58
N VAL A 237 -4.40 13.94 10.32
CA VAL A 237 -5.50 13.88 11.28
C VAL A 237 -5.33 12.67 12.18
N GLY A 238 -4.95 12.92 13.42
CA GLY A 238 -4.93 11.90 14.46
C GLY A 238 -6.34 11.40 14.83
N GLY A 239 -6.41 10.18 15.35
CA GLY A 239 -7.67 9.56 15.80
C GLY A 239 -7.89 8.17 15.18
N PRO A 240 -9.11 7.62 15.32
CA PRO A 240 -9.48 6.37 14.66
C PRO A 240 -9.34 6.44 13.14
N VAL A 241 -8.97 5.32 12.52
CA VAL A 241 -8.72 5.21 11.06
C VAL A 241 -9.86 5.78 10.21
N TRP A 242 -11.12 5.58 10.61
CA TRP A 242 -12.28 6.06 9.87
C TRP A 242 -12.36 7.59 9.78
N LEU A 243 -11.86 8.34 10.78
CA LEU A 243 -11.79 9.81 10.70
C LEU A 243 -10.79 10.25 9.64
N GLY A 244 -9.61 9.62 9.62
CA GLY A 244 -8.61 9.84 8.58
C GLY A 244 -9.16 9.57 7.18
N CYS A 245 -9.95 8.51 7.01
CA CYS A 245 -10.63 8.20 5.73
C CYS A 245 -11.63 9.28 5.31
N ILE A 246 -12.48 9.77 6.22
CA ILE A 246 -13.45 10.83 5.91
C ILE A 246 -12.72 12.11 5.48
N VAL A 247 -11.66 12.48 6.21
CA VAL A 247 -10.86 13.66 5.89
C VAL A 247 -10.14 13.49 4.56
N ALA A 248 -9.54 12.33 4.29
CA ALA A 248 -8.89 12.04 3.03
C ALA A 248 -9.87 12.14 1.85
N VAL A 249 -11.08 11.57 1.95
CA VAL A 249 -12.11 11.68 0.91
C VAL A 249 -12.53 13.13 0.70
N THR A 250 -12.76 13.88 1.78
CA THR A 250 -13.14 15.31 1.72
C THR A 250 -12.03 16.14 1.08
N ALA A 251 -10.78 15.88 1.43
CA ALA A 251 -9.61 16.50 0.84
C ALA A 251 -9.49 16.16 -0.65
N ALA A 252 -9.69 14.89 -1.03
CA ALA A 252 -9.66 14.46 -2.43
C ALA A 252 -10.72 15.20 -3.26
N ILE A 253 -11.97 15.28 -2.78
CA ILE A 253 -13.05 16.02 -3.45
C ILE A 253 -12.68 17.50 -3.59
N SER A 254 -12.17 18.11 -2.53
CA SER A 254 -11.81 19.53 -2.50
C SER A 254 -10.65 19.84 -3.46
N LEU A 255 -9.56 19.08 -3.38
CA LEU A 255 -8.40 19.21 -4.27
C LEU A 255 -8.80 18.99 -5.73
N ASN A 256 -9.61 17.97 -5.99
CA ASN A 256 -10.14 17.71 -7.31
C ASN A 256 -10.95 18.90 -7.85
N TYR A 257 -11.80 19.50 -7.03
CA TYR A 257 -12.56 20.69 -7.41
C TYR A 257 -11.65 21.88 -7.74
N VAL A 258 -10.64 22.12 -6.90
CA VAL A 258 -9.68 23.22 -7.07
C VAL A 258 -8.89 23.07 -8.37
N ILE A 259 -8.42 21.86 -8.66
CA ILE A 259 -7.64 21.55 -9.87
C ILE A 259 -8.48 21.69 -11.14
N GLU A 260 -9.75 21.27 -11.12
CA GLU A 260 -10.64 21.40 -12.28
C GLU A 260 -11.21 22.82 -12.45
N ASN A 261 -11.26 23.64 -11.39
CA ASN A 261 -11.86 24.98 -11.41
C ASN A 261 -10.96 26.06 -10.77
N PRO A 262 -9.74 26.29 -11.28
CA PRO A 262 -8.77 27.16 -10.62
C PRO A 262 -9.24 28.63 -10.54
N SER A 263 -9.80 29.18 -11.62
CA SER A 263 -10.27 30.58 -11.66
C SER A 263 -11.40 30.85 -10.67
N LYS A 264 -12.40 29.96 -10.62
CA LYS A 264 -13.54 30.04 -9.71
C LYS A 264 -13.09 29.91 -8.25
N THR A 265 -12.12 29.03 -7.99
CA THR A 265 -11.50 28.88 -6.67
C THR A 265 -10.79 30.17 -6.25
N ILE A 266 -9.94 30.74 -7.11
CA ILE A 266 -9.21 31.97 -6.82
C ILE A 266 -10.18 33.13 -6.54
N SER A 267 -11.26 33.26 -7.31
CA SER A 267 -12.29 34.27 -7.06
C SER A 267 -12.91 34.10 -5.67
N ARG A 268 -13.33 32.89 -5.31
CA ARG A 268 -13.94 32.61 -3.99
C ARG A 268 -12.96 32.87 -2.85
N MET A 269 -11.70 32.47 -3.00
CA MET A 269 -10.66 32.75 -2.00
C MET A 269 -10.44 34.26 -1.85
N SER A 270 -10.38 34.99 -2.96
CA SER A 270 -10.28 36.46 -2.94
C SER A 270 -11.45 37.09 -2.18
N ASP A 271 -12.66 36.61 -2.41
CA ASP A 271 -13.87 37.13 -1.75
C ASP A 271 -13.92 36.79 -0.26
N LEU A 272 -13.34 35.67 0.17
CA LEU A 272 -13.18 35.32 1.59
C LEU A 272 -12.06 36.10 2.29
N ILE A 273 -10.98 36.43 1.58
CA ILE A 273 -9.81 37.12 2.14
C ILE A 273 -10.05 38.64 2.22
N LYS A 274 -10.78 39.24 1.27
CA LYS A 274 -11.05 40.69 1.21
C LYS A 274 -11.65 41.28 2.51
N PRO A 275 -12.62 40.64 3.19
CA PRO A 275 -13.12 41.11 4.48
C PRO A 275 -12.05 41.05 5.57
N THR A 276 -11.31 39.94 5.64
CA THR A 276 -10.27 39.72 6.64
C THR A 276 -9.11 40.70 6.49
N SER A 277 -8.68 41.00 5.26
CA SER A 277 -7.63 41.99 5.00
C SER A 277 -8.09 43.41 5.34
N LYS A 278 -9.37 43.75 5.13
CA LYS A 278 -9.96 45.02 5.57
C LYS A 278 -10.00 45.14 7.09
N ILE A 279 -10.30 44.06 7.82
CA ILE A 279 -10.31 44.04 9.28
C ILE A 279 -8.88 44.17 9.82
N LEU A 280 -7.93 43.37 9.33
CA LEU A 280 -6.52 43.45 9.71
C LEU A 280 -5.93 44.83 9.46
N ARG A 281 -6.25 45.45 8.32
CA ARG A 281 -5.82 46.81 7.99
C ARG A 281 -6.42 47.86 8.93
N LYS A 282 -7.71 47.72 9.31
CA LYS A 282 -8.33 48.61 10.30
C LYS A 282 -7.70 48.48 11.68
N VAL A 283 -7.39 47.26 12.11
CA VAL A 283 -6.73 47.00 13.40
C VAL A 283 -5.31 47.56 13.41
N SER A 284 -4.54 47.35 12.35
CA SER A 284 -3.20 47.94 12.18
C SER A 284 -3.22 49.46 12.25
N LEU A 285 -4.18 50.11 11.59
CA LEU A 285 -4.31 51.58 11.59
C LEU A 285 -4.87 52.14 12.92
N SER A 286 -5.37 51.30 13.82
CA SER A 286 -5.83 51.71 15.16
C SER A 286 -4.79 51.47 16.27
N LEU A 287 -3.66 50.85 15.93
CA LEU A 287 -2.54 50.58 16.82
C LEU A 287 -1.39 51.59 16.65
N ASP A 288 -1.50 52.48 15.65
CA ASP A 288 -0.69 53.70 15.47
C ASP A 288 -1.44 54.91 16.04
#